data_AF-A0A285J7Z5-F1
#
_entry.id   AF-A0A285J7Z5-F1
#
_cell.length_a   1.000
_cell.length_b   1.000
_cell.length_c   1.000
_cell.angle_alpha   90.00
_cell.angle_beta   90.00
_cell.angle_gamma   90.00
#
_symmetry.space_group_name_H-M   'P 1'
#
loop_
_entity.id
_entity.type
_entity.pdbx_description
1 polymer ?
#
loop_
_entity_poly.entity_id
_entity_poly.type
_entity_poly.pdbx_seq_one_letter_code
_entity_poly.pdbx_strand_id
1 'polypeptide(L)'
;MRLPRYEDAPLVDASGWVEDELFWPAFLYCVGLAQGAPEAFDVDLGDLEAYLENFEDPGQWPVFAVAVAGGTLHLVVCTMPDDAGIDWVVDEGVRAADPGPHYTDDHGLPWPLLPSDPASLLLALPAFGNPDVPEPVRAAVSHALRSVGAAKMLNELADDLLTHRACLLM
;
A
#
# COMPACT_ATOMS: atom_id res chain seq x y z
N MET A 1 6.93 -1.58 17.94
CA MET A 1 7.50 -2.43 16.86
C MET A 1 8.96 -2.00 16.63
N ARG A 2 9.80 -2.80 15.97
CA ARG A 2 11.14 -2.37 15.53
C ARG A 2 11.40 -2.90 14.12
N LEU A 3 11.73 -2.01 13.19
CA LEU A 3 12.11 -2.34 11.83
C LEU A 3 13.50 -1.76 11.52
N PRO A 4 14.32 -2.44 10.70
CA PRO A 4 15.56 -1.87 10.19
C PRO A 4 15.31 -0.53 9.50
N ARG A 5 16.18 0.48 9.71
CA ARG A 5 16.05 1.87 9.19
C ARG A 5 15.05 2.75 9.95
N TYR A 6 14.26 2.18 10.87
CA TYR A 6 13.19 2.85 11.60
C TYR A 6 13.30 2.64 13.12
N GLU A 7 14.52 2.47 13.63
CA GLU A 7 14.77 2.10 15.02
C GLU A 7 14.25 3.13 16.04
N ASP A 8 14.24 4.41 15.64
CA ASP A 8 13.80 5.55 16.45
C ASP A 8 12.44 6.13 16.01
N ALA A 9 11.79 5.52 15.01
CA ALA A 9 10.51 5.99 14.48
C ALA A 9 9.33 5.53 15.37
N PRO A 10 8.22 6.31 15.43
CA PRO A 10 7.06 5.98 16.26
C PRO A 10 6.17 4.91 15.62
N LEU A 11 6.74 3.75 15.27
CA LEU A 11 6.04 2.69 14.56
C LEU A 11 4.91 2.06 15.40
N VAL A 12 3.71 2.03 14.83
CA VAL A 12 2.54 1.35 15.40
C VAL A 12 2.12 0.19 14.50
N ASP A 13 1.76 -0.94 15.11
CA ASP A 13 1.15 -2.05 14.37
C ASP A 13 -0.28 -1.68 14.02
N ALA A 14 -0.53 -1.46 12.72
CA ALA A 14 -1.82 -1.03 12.19
C ALA A 14 -2.59 -2.19 11.50
N SER A 15 -2.15 -3.43 11.67
CA SER A 15 -2.78 -4.60 11.03
C SER A 15 -4.28 -4.72 11.31
N GLY A 16 -4.74 -4.28 12.48
CA GLY A 16 -6.17 -4.27 12.84
C GLY A 16 -7.01 -3.22 12.11
N TRP A 17 -6.39 -2.18 11.53
CA TRP A 17 -7.13 -1.09 10.87
C TRP A 17 -7.84 -1.58 9.61
N VAL A 18 -7.38 -2.67 8.99
CA VAL A 18 -8.00 -3.25 7.78
C VAL A 18 -9.44 -3.72 7.98
N GLU A 19 -9.86 -3.86 9.25
CA GLU A 19 -11.22 -4.21 9.64
C GLU A 19 -12.16 -2.99 9.73
N ASP A 20 -11.61 -1.77 9.75
CA ASP A 20 -12.39 -0.55 9.78
C ASP A 20 -13.00 -0.24 8.41
N GLU A 21 -14.26 0.16 8.38
CA GLU A 21 -14.99 0.46 7.14
C GLU A 21 -14.35 1.60 6.33
N LEU A 22 -13.72 2.57 7.01
CA LEU A 22 -13.05 3.72 6.39
C LEU A 22 -11.60 3.45 6.01
N PHE A 23 -11.03 2.30 6.37
CA PHE A 23 -9.62 2.01 6.13
C PHE A 23 -9.28 1.97 4.64
N TRP A 24 -9.96 1.13 3.87
CA TRP A 24 -9.67 0.96 2.45
C TRP A 24 -9.83 2.24 1.62
N PRO A 25 -10.92 3.01 1.72
CA PRO A 25 -11.02 4.26 1.00
C PRO A 25 -9.92 5.26 1.41
N ALA A 26 -9.54 5.32 2.68
CA ALA A 26 -8.48 6.21 3.16
C ALA A 26 -7.09 5.77 2.66
N PHE A 27 -6.78 4.49 2.83
CA PHE A 27 -5.53 3.89 2.38
C PHE A 27 -5.33 4.09 0.87
N LEU A 28 -6.34 3.77 0.06
CA LEU A 28 -6.26 3.90 -1.40
C LEU A 28 -6.14 5.35 -1.86
N TYR A 29 -6.77 6.28 -1.14
CA TYR A 29 -6.62 7.72 -1.36
C TYR A 29 -5.16 8.17 -1.12
N CYS A 30 -4.51 7.66 -0.07
CA CYS A 30 -3.10 7.95 0.24
C CYS A 30 -2.11 7.27 -0.73
N VAL A 31 -2.27 5.98 -1.02
CA VAL A 31 -1.16 5.18 -1.59
C VAL A 31 -1.02 5.21 -3.10
N GLY A 32 -2.06 5.62 -3.84
CA GLY A 32 -1.99 5.66 -5.30
C GLY A 32 -2.67 6.87 -5.91
N LEU A 33 -2.83 7.95 -5.14
CA LEU A 33 -3.55 9.15 -5.55
C LEU A 33 -4.92 8.81 -6.17
N ALA A 34 -5.55 7.74 -5.69
CA ALA A 34 -6.78 7.22 -6.24
C ALA A 34 -7.93 8.08 -5.73
N GLN A 35 -8.05 9.31 -6.26
CA GLN A 35 -8.97 10.35 -5.78
C GLN A 35 -10.43 9.93 -5.87
N GLY A 36 -10.75 8.93 -6.70
CA GLY A 36 -12.07 8.32 -6.79
C GLY A 36 -12.40 7.33 -5.66
N ALA A 37 -11.47 7.01 -4.75
CA ALA A 37 -11.68 6.04 -3.68
C ALA A 37 -12.88 6.38 -2.76
N PRO A 38 -13.08 7.61 -2.26
CA PRO A 38 -14.24 7.93 -1.44
C PRO A 38 -15.54 7.63 -2.18
N GLU A 39 -15.61 8.03 -3.45
CA GLU A 39 -16.79 7.80 -4.28
C GLU A 39 -17.02 6.30 -4.50
N ALA A 40 -15.98 5.54 -4.83
CA ALA A 40 -16.05 4.12 -5.11
C ALA A 40 -16.56 3.28 -3.94
N PHE A 41 -16.35 3.74 -2.72
CA PHE A 41 -16.78 3.08 -1.48
C PHE A 41 -18.06 3.70 -0.89
N ASP A 42 -18.66 4.72 -1.53
CA ASP A 42 -19.84 5.46 -1.04
C ASP A 42 -19.63 6.10 0.33
N VAL A 43 -18.44 6.68 0.52
CA VAL A 43 -17.99 7.28 1.79
C VAL A 43 -18.07 8.80 1.72
N ASP A 44 -18.53 9.41 2.81
CA ASP A 44 -18.53 10.85 2.98
C ASP A 44 -17.10 11.39 3.12
N LEU A 45 -16.79 12.48 2.42
CA LEU A 45 -15.44 13.03 2.41
C LEU A 45 -15.03 13.58 3.78
N GLY A 46 -15.96 14.11 4.58
CA GLY A 46 -15.65 14.61 5.92
C GLY A 46 -15.33 13.50 6.90
N ASP A 47 -16.06 12.38 6.83
CA ASP A 47 -15.74 11.18 7.62
C ASP A 47 -14.38 10.59 7.20
N LEU A 48 -14.08 10.61 5.90
CA LEU A 48 -12.78 10.18 5.39
C LEU A 48 -11.64 11.08 5.86
N GLU A 49 -11.80 12.40 5.76
CA GLU A 49 -10.81 13.39 6.24
C GLU A 49 -10.51 13.20 7.73
N ALA A 50 -11.55 12.98 8.55
CA ALA A 50 -11.37 12.69 9.97
C ALA A 50 -10.62 11.37 10.21
N TYR A 51 -10.82 10.34 9.37
CA TYR A 51 -10.08 9.08 9.47
C TYR A 51 -8.63 9.21 8.98
N LEU A 52 -8.38 10.06 7.98
CA LEU A 52 -7.04 10.34 7.44
C LEU A 52 -6.11 10.98 8.47
N GLU A 53 -6.64 11.70 9.48
CA GLU A 53 -5.84 12.21 10.60
C GLU A 53 -5.01 11.10 11.29
N ASN A 54 -5.49 9.85 11.29
CA ASN A 54 -4.74 8.70 11.83
C ASN A 54 -3.50 8.35 10.98
N PHE A 55 -3.59 8.52 9.66
CA PHE A 55 -2.48 8.30 8.74
C PHE A 55 -1.51 9.47 8.68
N GLU A 56 -1.90 10.65 9.17
CA GLU A 56 -1.12 11.90 9.10
C GLU A 56 -0.45 12.26 10.44
N ASP A 57 -0.79 11.57 11.52
CA ASP A 57 -0.27 11.86 12.85
C ASP A 57 1.25 11.58 12.93
N PRO A 58 2.10 12.60 13.15
CA PRO A 58 3.55 12.43 13.24
C PRO A 58 3.99 11.61 14.46
N GLY A 59 3.10 11.41 15.44
CA GLY A 59 3.32 10.60 16.64
C GLY A 59 3.04 9.10 16.46
N GLN A 60 2.54 8.67 15.30
CA GLN A 60 2.26 7.27 14.99
C GLN A 60 2.52 6.99 13.51
N TRP A 61 3.41 6.06 13.21
CA TRP A 61 3.68 5.63 11.83
C TRP A 61 3.07 4.25 11.63
N PRO A 62 1.91 4.16 10.95
CA PRO A 62 1.24 2.90 10.71
C PRO A 62 2.14 1.92 9.95
N VAL A 63 2.23 0.70 10.46
CA VAL A 63 2.92 -0.41 9.80
C VAL A 63 1.95 -1.54 9.52
N PHE A 64 1.94 -2.00 8.27
CA PHE A 64 1.18 -3.17 7.83
C PHE A 64 2.12 -4.29 7.42
N ALA A 65 2.01 -5.43 8.07
CA ALA A 65 2.76 -6.63 7.72
C ALA A 65 1.95 -7.50 6.75
N VAL A 66 2.53 -7.81 5.60
CA VAL A 66 1.93 -8.60 4.55
C VAL A 66 2.81 -9.82 4.25
N ALA A 67 2.19 -11.00 4.23
CA ALA A 67 2.90 -12.21 3.82
C ALA A 67 3.13 -12.19 2.30
N VAL A 68 4.39 -12.34 1.89
CA VAL A 68 4.81 -12.45 0.49
C VAL A 68 5.64 -13.72 0.30
N ALA A 69 5.86 -14.13 -0.94
CA ALA A 69 6.73 -15.28 -1.19
C ALA A 69 8.16 -14.99 -0.68
N GLY A 70 8.67 -15.85 0.21
CA GLY A 70 10.00 -15.71 0.81
C GLY A 70 10.06 -14.97 2.15
N GLY A 71 8.95 -14.41 2.66
CA GLY A 71 8.92 -13.77 3.97
C GLY A 71 7.82 -12.72 4.13
N THR A 72 8.12 -11.65 4.86
CA THR A 72 7.19 -10.57 5.18
C THR A 72 7.60 -9.28 4.50
N LEU A 73 6.61 -8.56 3.99
CA LEU A 73 6.71 -7.16 3.60
C LEU A 73 6.07 -6.30 4.69
N HIS A 74 6.79 -5.31 5.16
CA HIS A 74 6.29 -4.29 6.08
C HIS A 74 6.12 -3.00 5.31
N LEU A 75 4.87 -2.58 5.08
CA LEU A 75 4.55 -1.27 4.56
C LEU A 75 4.57 -0.27 5.71
N VAL A 76 5.28 0.84 5.56
CA VAL A 76 5.39 1.91 6.56
C VAL A 76 4.78 3.17 5.97
N VAL A 77 3.75 3.71 6.61
CA VAL A 77 3.22 5.04 6.30
C VAL A 77 3.99 6.05 7.15
N CYS A 78 4.91 6.77 6.52
CA CYS A 78 5.80 7.73 7.14
C CYS A 78 5.17 9.13 7.11
N THR A 79 5.04 9.76 8.27
CA THR A 79 4.45 11.10 8.42
C THR A 79 5.47 12.13 8.88
N MET A 80 6.59 12.24 8.14
CA MET A 80 7.56 13.29 8.41
C MET A 80 6.99 14.66 7.96
N PRO A 81 7.16 15.73 8.74
CA PRO A 81 6.61 17.06 8.39
C PRO A 81 7.02 17.59 7.01
N ASP A 82 8.18 17.18 6.52
CA ASP A 82 8.75 17.64 5.24
C ASP A 82 8.83 16.51 4.18
N ASP A 83 8.44 15.27 4.51
CA ASP A 83 8.64 14.08 3.68
C ASP A 83 7.64 12.96 4.04
N ALA A 84 6.34 13.29 4.00
CA ALA A 84 5.31 12.29 4.22
C ALA A 84 5.22 11.36 3.00
N GLY A 85 5.19 10.06 3.25
CA GLY A 85 5.29 9.07 2.18
C GLY A 85 5.04 7.65 2.65
N ILE A 86 5.20 6.73 1.72
CA ILE A 86 5.08 5.30 1.97
C ILE A 86 6.42 4.67 1.65
N ASP A 87 6.98 3.98 2.63
CA ASP A 87 8.16 3.15 2.44
C ASP A 87 7.81 1.69 2.73
N TRP A 88 8.72 0.79 2.42
CA TRP A 88 8.54 -0.62 2.70
C TRP A 88 9.86 -1.31 3.02
N VAL A 89 9.78 -2.30 3.91
CA VAL A 89 10.91 -3.14 4.30
C VAL A 89 10.52 -4.60 4.14
N VAL A 90 11.35 -5.38 3.46
CA VAL A 90 11.17 -6.82 3.31
C VAL A 90 12.19 -7.60 4.12
N ASP A 91 11.79 -8.80 4.55
CA ASP A 91 12.69 -9.77 5.17
C ASP A 91 13.80 -10.20 4.20
N GLU A 92 14.94 -10.63 4.75
CA GLU A 92 16.10 -11.10 3.96
C GLU A 92 15.75 -12.25 3.01
N GLY A 93 14.82 -13.12 3.41
CA GLY A 93 14.34 -14.24 2.58
C GLY A 93 13.60 -13.80 1.31
N VAL A 94 12.91 -12.65 1.34
CA VAL A 94 12.27 -12.06 0.16
C VAL A 94 13.33 -11.50 -0.78
N ARG A 95 14.35 -10.82 -0.24
CA ARG A 95 15.49 -10.32 -1.03
C ARG A 95 16.27 -11.46 -1.70
N ALA A 96 16.43 -12.58 -1.01
CA ALA A 96 17.14 -13.75 -1.52
C ALA A 96 16.35 -14.54 -2.58
N ALA A 97 15.03 -14.36 -2.67
CA ALA A 97 14.18 -15.02 -3.64
C ALA A 97 14.31 -14.47 -5.07
N ASP A 98 15.04 -13.36 -5.27
CA ASP A 98 15.30 -12.77 -6.59
C ASP A 98 16.81 -12.63 -6.90
N PRO A 99 17.35 -13.39 -7.87
CA PRO A 99 18.75 -13.30 -8.30
C PRO A 99 19.00 -12.25 -9.42
N GLY A 100 18.03 -11.39 -9.74
CA GLY A 100 18.14 -10.42 -10.83
C GLY A 100 19.21 -9.34 -10.62
N PRO A 101 19.98 -8.94 -11.65
CA PRO A 101 21.03 -7.91 -11.55
C PRO A 101 20.50 -6.46 -11.40
N HIS A 102 19.20 -6.29 -11.14
CA HIS A 102 18.49 -5.01 -11.17
C HIS A 102 17.73 -4.69 -9.88
N TYR A 103 17.98 -5.40 -8.77
CA TYR A 103 17.49 -4.96 -7.46
C TYR A 103 18.25 -3.68 -7.06
N THR A 104 17.68 -2.54 -7.41
CA THR A 104 17.93 -1.26 -6.74
C THR A 104 16.64 -0.88 -6.02
N ASP A 105 16.76 -0.21 -4.87
CA ASP A 105 15.61 0.28 -4.09
C ASP A 105 14.65 1.16 -4.96
N ASP A 106 15.10 1.59 -6.15
CA ASP A 106 14.37 2.42 -7.14
C ASP A 106 13.37 1.66 -8.05
N HIS A 107 13.34 0.32 -8.08
CA HIS A 107 12.55 -0.45 -9.06
C HIS A 107 11.38 -1.26 -8.49
N GLY A 108 11.21 -1.27 -7.16
CA GLY A 108 10.17 -2.04 -6.47
C GLY A 108 10.32 -3.56 -6.62
N LEU A 109 9.41 -4.31 -6.00
CA LEU A 109 9.35 -5.76 -6.02
C LEU A 109 8.78 -6.29 -7.34
N PRO A 110 9.22 -7.49 -7.77
CA PRO A 110 8.74 -8.12 -8.99
C PRO A 110 7.33 -8.69 -8.82
N TRP A 111 6.46 -8.49 -9.82
CA TRP A 111 5.07 -8.94 -9.82
C TRP A 111 4.78 -10.38 -9.38
N PRO A 112 5.63 -11.38 -9.67
CA PRO A 112 5.39 -12.75 -9.20
C PRO A 112 5.40 -12.93 -7.67
N LEU A 113 5.95 -11.97 -6.91
CA LEU A 113 5.90 -11.99 -5.44
C LEU A 113 4.62 -11.40 -4.87
N LEU A 114 3.74 -10.84 -5.72
CA LEU A 114 2.52 -10.18 -5.29
C LEU A 114 1.60 -11.19 -4.60
N PRO A 115 1.07 -10.88 -3.41
CA PRO A 115 0.12 -11.76 -2.73
C PRO A 115 -1.12 -12.04 -3.58
N SER A 116 -1.71 -13.22 -3.37
CA SER A 116 -2.97 -13.60 -4.03
C SER A 116 -4.21 -13.25 -3.23
N ASP A 117 -4.05 -13.04 -1.91
CA ASP A 117 -5.14 -12.57 -1.04
C ASP A 117 -5.47 -11.10 -1.37
N PRO A 118 -6.75 -10.73 -1.59
CA PRO A 118 -7.16 -9.39 -1.98
C PRO A 118 -6.63 -8.24 -1.11
N ALA A 119 -6.77 -8.34 0.21
CA ALA A 119 -6.34 -7.29 1.13
C ALA A 119 -4.82 -7.18 1.13
N SER A 120 -4.14 -8.32 1.24
CA SER A 120 -2.68 -8.41 1.18
C SER A 120 -2.13 -7.85 -0.14
N LEU A 121 -2.80 -8.11 -1.26
CA LEU A 121 -2.41 -7.59 -2.58
C LEU A 121 -2.44 -6.06 -2.61
N LEU A 122 -3.55 -5.45 -2.15
CA LEU A 122 -3.69 -4.00 -2.15
C LEU A 122 -2.70 -3.31 -1.20
N LEU A 123 -2.48 -3.89 -0.01
CA LEU A 123 -1.48 -3.39 0.94
C LEU A 123 -0.06 -3.48 0.39
N ALA A 124 0.25 -4.56 -0.32
CA ALA A 124 1.59 -4.78 -0.85
C ALA A 124 1.89 -3.91 -2.08
N LEU A 125 0.86 -3.51 -2.83
CA LEU A 125 0.98 -2.87 -4.14
C LEU A 125 1.96 -1.69 -4.21
N PRO A 126 2.07 -0.79 -3.21
CA PRO A 126 3.02 0.32 -3.27
C PRO A 126 4.49 -0.11 -3.36
N ALA A 127 4.80 -1.32 -2.90
CA ALA A 127 6.14 -1.87 -2.97
C ALA A 127 6.46 -2.50 -4.33
N PHE A 128 5.51 -2.63 -5.28
CA PHE A 128 5.70 -3.33 -6.55
C PHE A 128 5.83 -2.35 -7.72
N GLY A 129 6.95 -2.41 -8.45
CA GLY A 129 7.41 -1.25 -9.24
C GLY A 129 7.90 -1.52 -10.66
N ASN A 130 7.85 -2.76 -11.16
CA ASN A 130 8.31 -3.00 -12.54
C ASN A 130 7.38 -2.26 -13.55
N PRO A 131 7.92 -1.41 -14.46
CA PRO A 131 7.13 -0.59 -15.38
C PRO A 131 6.21 -1.44 -16.29
N ASP A 132 6.61 -2.67 -16.61
CA ASP A 132 5.81 -3.58 -17.41
C ASP A 132 4.81 -4.35 -16.52
N VAL A 133 3.64 -3.75 -16.27
CA VAL A 133 2.55 -4.44 -15.54
C VAL A 133 1.99 -5.57 -16.38
N PRO A 134 2.02 -6.82 -15.91
CA PRO A 134 1.36 -7.93 -16.58
C PRO A 134 -0.15 -7.71 -16.59
N GLU A 135 -0.81 -8.00 -17.71
CA GLU A 135 -2.27 -7.93 -17.84
C GLU A 135 -3.04 -8.63 -16.71
N PRO A 136 -2.63 -9.82 -16.21
CA PRO A 136 -3.31 -10.46 -15.08
C PRO A 136 -3.29 -9.64 -13.78
N VAL A 137 -2.31 -8.76 -13.58
CA VAL A 137 -2.18 -7.94 -12.36
C VAL A 137 -3.29 -6.88 -12.31
N ARG A 138 -3.61 -6.23 -13.43
CA ARG A 138 -4.72 -5.25 -13.47
C ARG A 138 -6.04 -5.90 -13.08
N ALA A 139 -6.34 -7.05 -13.66
CA ALA A 139 -7.54 -7.81 -13.33
C ALA A 139 -7.57 -8.24 -11.85
N ALA A 140 -6.42 -8.62 -11.29
CA ALA A 140 -6.30 -8.97 -9.88
C ALA A 140 -6.53 -7.76 -8.95
N VAL A 141 -5.99 -6.57 -9.28
CA VAL A 141 -6.21 -5.33 -8.51
C VAL A 141 -7.70 -4.94 -8.54
N SER A 142 -8.35 -4.94 -9.70
CA SER A 142 -9.79 -4.63 -9.79
C SER A 142 -10.65 -5.64 -9.02
N HIS A 143 -10.27 -6.93 -9.02
CA HIS A 143 -10.94 -7.94 -8.21
C HIS A 143 -10.72 -7.71 -6.71
N ALA A 144 -9.51 -7.33 -6.32
CA ALA A 144 -9.17 -7.05 -4.94
C ALA A 144 -9.94 -5.84 -4.40
N LEU A 145 -10.00 -4.75 -5.17
CA LEU A 145 -10.80 -3.56 -4.87
C LEU A 145 -12.25 -3.90 -4.56
N ARG A 146 -12.87 -4.75 -5.40
CA ARG A 146 -14.24 -5.21 -5.17
C ARG A 146 -14.36 -6.04 -3.89
N SER A 147 -13.36 -6.86 -3.59
CA SER A 147 -13.36 -7.75 -2.43
C SER A 147 -13.23 -6.99 -1.11
N VAL A 148 -12.56 -5.83 -1.11
CA VAL A 148 -12.42 -4.97 0.07
C VAL A 148 -13.54 -3.94 0.21
N GLY A 149 -14.53 -3.93 -0.69
CA GLY A 149 -15.76 -3.14 -0.53
C GLY A 149 -16.02 -2.07 -1.59
N ALA A 150 -15.12 -1.85 -2.56
CA ALA A 150 -15.38 -0.90 -3.64
C ALA A 150 -16.58 -1.36 -4.50
N ALA A 151 -17.57 -0.51 -4.66
CA ALA A 151 -18.81 -0.80 -5.38
C ALA A 151 -18.77 -0.36 -6.86
N LYS A 152 -17.97 0.66 -7.18
CA LYS A 152 -17.85 1.27 -8.52
C LYS A 152 -16.42 1.69 -8.84
N MET A 153 -16.20 2.17 -10.06
CA MET A 153 -14.90 2.72 -10.52
C MET A 153 -13.71 1.75 -10.42
N LEU A 154 -13.95 0.44 -10.35
CA LEU A 154 -12.92 -0.59 -10.09
C LEU A 154 -11.75 -0.59 -11.08
N ASN A 155 -12.02 -0.29 -12.36
CA ASN A 155 -10.98 -0.25 -13.38
C ASN A 155 -10.21 1.08 -13.30
N GLU A 156 -10.91 2.20 -13.11
CA GLU A 156 -10.30 3.52 -12.97
C GLU A 156 -9.37 3.56 -11.74
N LEU A 157 -9.84 3.06 -10.60
CA LEU A 157 -9.01 2.92 -9.39
C LEU A 157 -7.83 1.97 -9.60
N ALA A 158 -8.03 0.83 -10.27
CA ALA A 158 -6.91 -0.06 -10.56
C ALA A 158 -5.87 0.62 -11.46
N ASP A 159 -6.30 1.42 -12.42
CA ASP A 159 -5.43 2.18 -13.31
C ASP A 159 -4.67 3.28 -12.55
N ASP A 160 -5.34 4.02 -11.65
CA ASP A 160 -4.72 5.03 -10.79
C ASP A 160 -3.65 4.40 -9.89
N LEU A 161 -4.03 3.35 -9.15
CA LEU A 161 -3.12 2.61 -8.27
C LEU A 161 -1.93 2.07 -9.05
N LEU A 162 -2.16 1.51 -10.24
CA LEU A 162 -1.09 1.02 -11.10
C LEU A 162 -0.37 2.14 -11.85
N THR A 163 -0.77 3.40 -11.83
CA THR A 163 -0.02 4.47 -12.50
C THR A 163 0.84 5.24 -11.50
N HIS A 164 0.31 5.44 -10.30
CA HIS A 164 0.88 6.31 -9.28
C HIS A 164 1.48 5.57 -8.08
N ARG A 165 1.80 4.28 -8.26
CA ARG A 165 2.24 3.25 -7.27
C ARG A 165 3.24 3.70 -6.18
N ALA A 166 3.96 4.80 -6.38
CA ALA A 166 4.98 5.32 -5.45
C ALA A 166 4.89 6.85 -5.24
N CYS A 167 3.77 7.48 -5.56
CA CYS A 167 3.62 8.92 -5.40
C CYS A 167 2.91 9.25 -4.08
N LEU A 168 3.69 9.72 -3.11
CA LEU A 168 3.29 10.93 -2.42
C LEU A 168 4.33 12.00 -2.70
N LEU A 169 4.03 12.82 -3.71
CA LEU A 169 4.55 14.18 -3.77
C LEU A 169 3.74 14.98 -2.75
N MET A 170 4.42 15.57 -1.78
CA MET A 170 4.08 16.92 -1.34
C MET A 170 5.20 17.86 -1.78
#